data_AF-A0A1W0WKL6-F1
#
_entry.id   AF-A0A1W0WKL6-F1
#
_cell.length_a   1.000
_cell.length_b   1.000
_cell.length_c   1.000
_cell.angle_alpha   90.00
_cell.angle_beta   90.00
_cell.angle_gamma   90.00
#
_symmetry.space_group_name_H-M   'P 1'
#
loop_
_entity.id
_entity.type
_entity.pdbx_description
1 polymer ?
#
loop_
_entity_poly.entity_id
_entity_poly.type
_entity_poly.pdbx_seq_one_letter_code
_entity_poly.pdbx_strand_id
1 'polypeptide(L)'
;MLLKFFASSLLSLFLVDRLLQHDVAAVEADVDITYVQLFQSGVEAYRADKWAMCINYFSRAMDDYKFYRQQITSCRRKCHAEGATASYISNVTDVENRFFEMGVKHTLCLVNCRKAHFRGRPNTYTADVDEAFEKLVPYDYLQMCYYKSGAIDQALTAAFTFLHANPGHENMQHNVDFYLKEKGAAQQDLKNREVKPYQELFFKGVQAIDAKNYQAAMDFMERSLEEYISAEEDCRVMCEGSFDQDGMQPDMYIAVANHMTYALKCRRRCHIRLQTFDGYIASTTLFSRYYFYLEEAYAGLDQTEEACHAAESYLLFNPTDEKMLKTKGELKNLPDAQEEWFTPKPEAVTYHQREKTETALLEYIEKEFGVLVKQNAEDKAQRLKLDGSPSSPSAPVDKKASAKHDDGNAQDASKTGKEDQAF
;
A
#
# COMPACT_ATOMS: atom_id res chain seq x y z
N MET A 1 48.64 47.20 -30.61
CA MET A 1 48.28 47.66 -29.26
C MET A 1 46.78 47.90 -29.26
N LEU A 2 46.06 47.40 -28.26
CA LEU A 2 44.58 47.35 -28.13
C LEU A 2 43.91 46.02 -28.54
N LEU A 3 44.47 44.90 -28.05
CA LEU A 3 43.63 43.85 -27.45
C LEU A 3 43.46 44.23 -25.97
N LYS A 4 42.22 44.49 -25.54
CA LYS A 4 41.69 44.51 -24.16
C LYS A 4 40.53 45.50 -24.16
N PHE A 5 39.28 45.02 -24.12
CA PHE A 5 38.09 45.66 -23.52
C PHE A 5 36.80 45.01 -24.07
N PHE A 6 36.59 43.71 -23.85
CA PHE A 6 35.24 43.11 -23.87
C PHE A 6 35.26 41.80 -23.06
N ALA A 7 35.41 41.93 -21.75
CA ALA A 7 35.26 40.82 -20.81
C ALA A 7 34.77 41.37 -19.46
N SER A 8 33.57 41.94 -19.40
CA SER A 8 32.93 42.27 -18.11
C SER A 8 31.41 42.54 -18.20
N SER A 9 30.65 41.79 -19.00
CA SER A 9 29.19 41.96 -19.01
C SER A 9 28.38 40.72 -19.41
N LEU A 10 28.88 39.52 -19.12
CA LEU A 10 28.14 38.27 -19.39
C LEU A 10 28.10 37.29 -18.20
N LEU A 11 28.58 37.71 -17.02
CA LEU A 11 28.53 36.87 -15.80
C LEU A 11 27.33 37.17 -14.87
N SER A 12 26.44 38.10 -15.22
CA SER A 12 25.29 38.48 -14.38
C SER A 12 23.93 37.97 -14.86
N LEU A 13 23.87 37.20 -15.96
CA LEU A 13 22.60 36.64 -16.47
C LEU A 13 22.49 35.11 -16.36
N PHE A 14 23.55 34.41 -15.91
CA PHE A 14 23.50 32.97 -15.63
C PHE A 14 23.30 32.63 -14.14
N LEU A 15 23.07 33.63 -13.28
CA LEU A 15 22.85 33.45 -11.84
C LEU A 15 21.42 33.73 -11.37
N VAL A 16 20.49 34.09 -12.27
CA VAL A 16 19.08 34.36 -11.90
C VAL A 16 18.11 33.25 -12.32
N ASP A 17 18.51 32.35 -13.24
CA ASP A 17 17.67 31.21 -13.66
C ASP A 17 17.85 29.92 -12.84
N ARG A 18 18.52 30.02 -11.68
CA ARG A 18 18.69 28.90 -10.72
C ARG A 18 17.93 29.11 -9.40
N LEU A 19 16.93 29.99 -9.39
CA LEU A 19 16.12 30.29 -8.20
C LEU A 19 14.67 29.81 -8.26
N LEU A 20 14.25 29.05 -9.29
CA LEU A 20 12.90 28.49 -9.38
C LEU A 20 12.82 26.96 -9.61
N GLN A 21 13.91 26.25 -9.37
CA GLN A 21 13.91 24.79 -9.23
C GLN A 21 14.81 24.40 -8.06
N HIS A 22 14.39 24.76 -6.85
CA HIS A 22 14.70 23.91 -5.70
C HIS A 22 13.51 22.95 -5.56
N ASP A 23 13.61 21.79 -6.19
CA ASP A 23 12.94 20.60 -5.66
C ASP A 23 13.55 20.37 -4.28
N VAL A 24 12.98 21.00 -3.26
CA VAL A 24 13.28 20.69 -1.87
C VAL A 24 12.59 19.37 -1.60
N ALA A 25 13.25 18.29 -2.01
CA ALA A 25 12.91 16.95 -1.57
C ALA A 25 12.99 16.95 -0.04
N ALA A 26 11.86 16.70 0.64
CA ALA A 26 11.87 16.47 2.06
C ALA A 26 12.52 15.09 2.32
N VAL A 27 13.85 15.06 2.42
CA VAL A 27 14.65 13.91 2.84
C VAL A 27 15.69 14.37 3.85
N GLU A 28 15.80 13.65 4.98
CA GLU A 28 16.77 13.78 6.10
C GLU A 28 16.91 15.17 6.77
N ALA A 29 16.53 16.26 6.10
CA ALA A 29 16.88 17.63 6.45
C ALA A 29 15.92 18.34 7.41
N ASP A 30 14.72 17.78 7.64
CA ASP A 30 13.70 18.38 8.51
C ASP A 30 13.24 17.34 9.56
N VAL A 31 14.05 17.20 10.61
CA VAL A 31 13.88 16.18 11.66
C VAL A 31 12.65 16.45 12.53
N ASP A 32 12.15 17.69 12.56
CA ASP A 32 11.11 18.13 13.48
C ASP A 32 9.69 18.06 12.90
N ILE A 33 9.56 17.94 11.58
CA ILE A 33 8.26 17.85 10.90
C ILE A 33 8.06 16.47 10.28
N THR A 34 6.82 15.99 10.20
CA THR A 34 6.45 14.72 9.56
C THR A 34 5.43 14.92 8.45
N TYR A 35 5.28 13.96 7.54
CA TYR A 35 4.25 13.95 6.50
C TYR A 35 2.84 14.14 7.09
N VAL A 36 2.59 13.67 8.32
CA VAL A 36 1.33 13.90 9.04
C VAL A 36 1.08 15.39 9.27
N GLN A 37 2.07 16.10 9.85
CA GLN A 37 1.96 17.54 10.12
C GLN A 37 1.93 18.35 8.83
N LEU A 38 2.71 17.96 7.82
CA LEU A 38 2.71 18.58 6.50
C LEU A 38 1.35 18.42 5.81
N PHE A 39 0.76 17.23 5.86
CA PHE A 39 -0.57 16.96 5.31
C PHE A 39 -1.64 17.82 5.99
N GLN A 40 -1.63 17.90 7.32
CA GLN A 40 -2.54 18.76 8.08
C GLN A 40 -2.37 20.24 7.69
N SER A 41 -1.13 20.73 7.62
CA SER A 41 -0.81 22.09 7.18
C SER A 41 -1.27 22.36 5.74
N GLY A 42 -1.18 21.35 4.85
CA GLY A 42 -1.68 21.42 3.48
C GLY A 42 -3.20 21.55 3.42
N VAL A 43 -3.93 20.78 4.23
CA VAL A 43 -5.39 20.86 4.34
C VAL A 43 -5.82 22.24 4.88
N GLU A 44 -5.13 22.77 5.87
CA GLU A 44 -5.39 24.12 6.40
C GLU A 44 -5.12 25.20 5.35
N ALA A 45 -4.00 25.11 4.62
CA ALA A 45 -3.68 26.03 3.54
C ALA A 45 -4.72 25.96 2.40
N TYR A 46 -5.19 24.77 2.05
CA TYR A 46 -6.28 24.57 1.10
C TYR A 46 -7.56 25.26 1.54
N ARG A 47 -8.00 25.07 2.79
CA ARG A 47 -9.21 25.69 3.34
C ARG A 47 -9.13 27.22 3.45
N ALA A 48 -7.91 27.75 3.56
CA ALA A 48 -7.64 29.19 3.66
C ALA A 48 -7.34 29.86 2.30
N ASP A 49 -7.58 29.17 1.17
CA ASP A 49 -7.29 29.65 -0.18
C ASP A 49 -5.80 30.04 -0.41
N LYS A 50 -4.89 29.47 0.38
CA LYS A 50 -3.45 29.72 0.31
C LYS A 50 -2.78 28.76 -0.67
N TRP A 51 -3.08 28.89 -1.96
CA TRP A 51 -2.73 27.90 -3.00
C TRP A 51 -1.23 27.57 -3.10
N ALA A 52 -0.36 28.59 -3.04
CA ALA A 52 1.09 28.37 -3.06
C ALA A 52 1.60 27.56 -1.86
N MET A 53 1.05 27.81 -0.66
CA MET A 53 1.37 27.03 0.53
C MET A 53 0.77 25.63 0.46
N CYS A 54 -0.46 25.49 -0.05
CA CYS A 54 -1.08 24.19 -0.28
C CYS A 54 -0.18 23.29 -1.15
N ILE A 55 0.28 23.80 -2.29
CA ILE A 55 1.19 23.08 -3.18
C ILE A 55 2.47 22.69 -2.44
N ASN A 56 3.09 23.65 -1.74
CA ASN A 56 4.33 23.39 -1.01
C ASN A 56 4.17 22.30 0.06
N TYR A 57 3.12 22.37 0.88
CA TYR A 57 2.89 21.41 1.96
C TYR A 57 2.61 20.01 1.43
N PHE A 58 1.71 19.85 0.44
CA PHE A 58 1.41 18.51 -0.09
C PHE A 58 2.58 17.89 -0.84
N SER A 59 3.34 18.66 -1.62
CA SER A 59 4.57 18.15 -2.26
C SER A 59 5.58 17.64 -1.24
N ARG A 60 5.86 18.45 -0.21
CA ARG A 60 6.76 18.03 0.89
C ARG A 60 6.22 16.84 1.66
N ALA A 61 4.91 16.76 1.89
CA ALA A 61 4.30 15.64 2.58
C ALA A 61 4.45 14.33 1.80
N MET A 62 4.31 14.36 0.48
CA MET A 62 4.53 13.19 -0.38
C MET A 62 5.97 12.73 -0.42
N ASP A 63 6.93 13.65 -0.54
CA ASP A 63 8.36 13.32 -0.49
C ASP A 63 8.71 12.69 0.87
N ASP A 64 8.20 13.27 1.94
CA ASP A 64 8.45 12.76 3.27
C ASP A 64 7.81 11.38 3.52
N TYR A 65 6.58 11.17 3.02
CA TYR A 65 5.92 9.87 3.11
C TYR A 65 6.70 8.80 2.33
N LYS A 66 7.25 9.14 1.15
CA LYS A 66 8.12 8.23 0.38
C LYS A 66 9.36 7.85 1.18
N PHE A 67 10.03 8.83 1.80
CA PHE A 67 11.17 8.57 2.69
C PHE A 67 10.76 7.68 3.88
N TYR A 68 9.69 8.04 4.61
CA TYR A 68 9.19 7.28 5.75
C TYR A 68 8.93 5.82 5.36
N ARG A 69 8.14 5.60 4.31
CA ARG A 69 7.79 4.26 3.82
C ARG A 69 9.03 3.45 3.46
N GLN A 70 9.96 4.04 2.71
CA GLN A 70 11.21 3.37 2.31
C GLN A 70 12.07 2.95 3.50
N GLN A 71 12.23 3.83 4.50
CA GLN A 71 13.03 3.49 5.68
C GLN A 71 12.35 2.42 6.54
N ILE A 72 11.01 2.48 6.71
CA ILE A 72 10.27 1.48 7.48
C ILE A 72 10.31 0.11 6.79
N THR A 73 10.05 0.03 5.49
CA THR A 73 10.10 -1.25 4.76
C THR A 73 11.51 -1.86 4.81
N SER A 74 12.54 -1.05 4.57
CA SER A 74 13.94 -1.47 4.67
C SER A 74 14.28 -2.02 6.06
N CYS A 75 13.91 -1.29 7.12
CA CYS A 75 14.10 -1.76 8.49
C CYS A 75 13.40 -3.10 8.74
N ARG A 76 12.12 -3.23 8.36
CA ARG A 76 11.37 -4.46 8.60
C ARG A 76 11.91 -5.65 7.81
N ARG A 77 12.23 -5.50 6.53
CA ARG A 77 12.81 -6.58 5.71
C ARG A 77 14.13 -7.06 6.28
N LYS A 78 15.02 -6.12 6.65
CA LYS A 78 16.29 -6.43 7.32
C LYS A 78 16.06 -7.19 8.63
N CYS A 79 15.16 -6.70 9.48
CA CYS A 79 14.91 -7.31 10.79
C CYS A 79 14.18 -8.66 10.71
N HIS A 80 13.39 -8.92 9.67
CA HIS A 80 12.87 -10.26 9.39
C HIS A 80 13.99 -11.23 9.03
N ALA A 81 14.90 -10.82 8.14
CA ALA A 81 16.05 -11.63 7.74
C ALA A 81 16.99 -11.91 8.92
N GLU A 82 17.31 -10.90 9.74
CA GLU A 82 18.14 -11.05 10.95
C GLU A 82 17.43 -11.87 12.05
N GLY A 83 16.11 -11.74 12.18
CA GLY A 83 15.32 -12.51 13.13
C GLY A 83 15.31 -14.01 12.84
N ALA A 84 15.46 -14.40 11.57
CA ALA A 84 15.56 -15.78 11.12
C ALA A 84 16.96 -16.42 11.33
N THR A 85 17.96 -15.64 11.77
CA THR A 85 19.34 -16.13 12.03
C THR A 85 19.45 -16.92 13.34
N ALA A 86 20.61 -17.57 13.53
CA ALA A 86 20.94 -18.42 14.67
C ALA A 86 20.46 -17.87 16.03
N SER A 87 19.90 -18.78 16.83
CA SER A 87 19.44 -18.51 18.18
C SER A 87 20.62 -18.03 19.04
N TYR A 88 20.39 -16.97 19.82
CA TYR A 88 21.31 -16.50 20.84
C TYR A 88 21.37 -17.49 22.01
N ILE A 89 20.25 -18.15 22.31
CA ILE A 89 20.15 -19.16 23.35
C ILE A 89 20.44 -20.55 22.75
N SER A 90 21.55 -21.17 23.16
CA SER A 90 21.83 -22.54 22.74
C SER A 90 20.76 -23.51 23.29
N ASN A 91 20.27 -24.41 22.43
CA ASN A 91 19.32 -25.49 22.78
C ASN A 91 17.91 -25.04 23.19
N VAL A 92 17.36 -23.97 22.63
CA VAL A 92 15.90 -23.73 22.70
C VAL A 92 15.19 -24.80 21.87
N THR A 93 14.55 -25.75 22.54
CA THR A 93 13.82 -26.85 21.89
C THR A 93 12.33 -26.58 21.80
N ASP A 94 11.77 -25.77 22.70
CA ASP A 94 10.36 -25.44 22.72
C ASP A 94 10.03 -24.27 21.79
N VAL A 95 8.86 -24.36 21.16
CA VAL A 95 8.41 -23.40 20.14
C VAL A 95 8.11 -22.03 20.76
N GLU A 96 7.66 -22.00 22.02
CA GLU A 96 7.23 -20.79 22.71
C GLU A 96 8.43 -19.87 23.02
N ASN A 97 9.47 -20.39 23.67
CA ASN A 97 10.69 -19.63 23.96
C ASN A 97 11.41 -19.22 22.67
N ARG A 98 11.34 -20.04 21.62
CA ARG A 98 11.87 -19.67 20.29
C ARG A 98 11.11 -18.48 19.72
N PHE A 99 9.79 -18.47 19.83
CA PHE A 99 8.96 -17.34 19.41
C PHE A 99 9.29 -16.07 20.21
N PHE A 100 9.44 -16.16 21.53
CA PHE A 100 9.82 -15.01 22.36
C PHE A 100 11.20 -14.47 22.02
N GLU A 101 12.19 -15.34 21.85
CA GLU A 101 13.54 -14.93 21.45
C GLU A 101 13.51 -14.21 20.10
N MET A 102 12.83 -14.76 19.10
CA MET A 102 12.67 -14.14 17.79
C MET A 102 12.00 -12.77 17.91
N GLY A 103 10.93 -12.65 18.70
CA GLY A 103 10.23 -11.39 18.94
C GLY A 103 11.11 -10.32 19.58
N VAL A 104 11.91 -10.68 20.60
CA VAL A 104 12.84 -9.76 21.26
C VAL A 104 13.97 -9.32 20.33
N LYS A 105 14.58 -10.26 19.59
CA LYS A 105 15.62 -9.95 18.59
C LYS A 105 15.09 -9.00 17.51
N HIS A 106 13.89 -9.31 16.99
CA HIS A 106 13.24 -8.50 15.97
C HIS A 106 12.94 -7.08 16.49
N THR A 107 12.42 -6.97 17.72
CA THR A 107 12.16 -5.68 18.37
C THR A 107 13.44 -4.86 18.55
N LEU A 108 14.52 -5.48 19.04
CA LEU A 108 15.81 -4.80 19.20
C LEU A 108 16.34 -4.27 17.87
N CYS A 109 16.25 -5.08 16.82
CA CYS A 109 16.63 -4.66 15.46
C CYS A 109 15.81 -3.44 14.99
N LEU A 110 14.48 -3.48 15.14
CA LEU A 110 13.60 -2.38 14.73
C LEU A 110 13.89 -1.08 15.50
N VAL A 111 14.09 -1.16 16.82
CA VAL A 111 14.43 0.01 17.65
C VAL A 111 15.75 0.64 17.20
N ASN A 112 16.78 -0.18 16.97
CA ASN A 112 18.08 0.30 16.50
C ASN A 112 18.01 0.88 15.08
N CYS A 113 17.27 0.23 14.18
CA CYS A 113 17.08 0.69 12.82
C CYS A 113 16.35 2.04 12.81
N ARG A 114 15.27 2.16 13.57
CA ARG A 114 14.56 3.44 13.72
C ARG A 114 15.48 4.55 14.23
N LYS A 115 16.28 4.28 15.26
CA LYS A 115 17.22 5.26 15.81
C LYS A 115 18.24 5.73 14.76
N ALA A 116 18.73 4.81 13.92
CA ALA A 116 19.69 5.11 12.86
C ALA A 116 19.09 5.99 11.75
N HIS A 117 17.87 5.68 11.30
CA HIS A 117 17.26 6.31 10.12
C HIS A 117 16.40 7.54 10.44
N PHE A 118 15.80 7.61 11.63
CA PHE A 118 14.87 8.69 12.00
C PHE A 118 15.42 9.66 13.05
N ARG A 119 16.58 9.40 13.66
CA ARG A 119 17.37 10.35 14.49
C ARG A 119 16.58 11.23 15.48
N GLY A 120 15.55 10.69 16.13
CA GLY A 120 14.73 11.42 17.12
C GLY A 120 13.48 12.10 16.56
N ARG A 121 13.20 11.94 15.26
CA ARG A 121 11.95 12.36 14.63
C ARG A 121 10.73 11.83 15.39
N PRO A 122 9.68 12.67 15.58
CA PRO A 122 8.45 12.25 16.24
C PRO A 122 7.89 10.95 15.66
N ASN A 123 7.43 10.06 16.52
CA ASN A 123 6.65 8.89 16.09
C ASN A 123 5.19 9.27 15.91
N THR A 124 4.94 10.19 14.99
CA THR A 124 3.59 10.61 14.64
C THR A 124 3.06 9.64 13.61
N TYR A 125 2.15 8.76 14.03
CA TYR A 125 1.41 7.86 13.17
C TYR A 125 -0.07 8.13 13.36
N THR A 126 -0.80 8.21 12.25
CA THR A 126 -2.26 8.33 12.24
C THR A 126 -2.80 7.48 11.10
N ALA A 127 -3.58 6.45 11.41
CA ALA A 127 -4.08 5.49 10.43
C ALA A 127 -4.80 6.19 9.26
N ASP A 128 -5.61 7.22 9.55
CA ASP A 128 -6.36 7.96 8.53
C ASP A 128 -5.45 8.70 7.54
N VAL A 129 -4.34 9.27 8.01
CA VAL A 129 -3.39 9.96 7.11
C VAL A 129 -2.62 8.93 6.30
N ASP A 130 -2.18 7.82 6.89
CA ASP A 130 -1.54 6.74 6.13
C ASP A 130 -2.43 6.21 5.02
N GLU A 131 -3.70 5.95 5.34
CA GLU A 131 -4.70 5.54 4.36
C GLU A 131 -4.89 6.61 3.28
N ALA A 132 -4.90 7.90 3.65
CA ALA A 132 -4.97 9.00 2.68
C ALA A 132 -3.78 8.99 1.70
N PHE A 133 -2.56 8.71 2.17
CA PHE A 133 -1.39 8.57 1.28
C PHE A 133 -1.43 7.28 0.46
N GLU A 134 -1.89 6.16 1.02
CA GLU A 134 -2.07 4.91 0.26
C GLU A 134 -3.09 5.09 -0.89
N LYS A 135 -4.14 5.88 -0.65
CA LYS A 135 -5.18 6.25 -1.64
C LYS A 135 -4.82 7.46 -2.49
N LEU A 136 -3.60 7.99 -2.37
CA LEU A 136 -3.14 9.17 -3.12
C LEU A 136 -3.98 10.46 -2.92
N VAL A 137 -4.72 10.59 -1.82
CA VAL A 137 -5.53 11.78 -1.48
C VAL A 137 -4.75 13.11 -1.57
N PRO A 138 -3.44 13.21 -1.26
CA PRO A 138 -2.68 14.44 -1.54
C PRO A 138 -2.81 14.95 -2.98
N TYR A 139 -2.93 14.05 -3.96
CA TYR A 139 -3.13 14.43 -5.37
C TYR A 139 -4.53 15.02 -5.64
N ASP A 140 -5.57 14.60 -4.89
CA ASP A 140 -6.91 15.19 -4.96
C ASP A 140 -6.91 16.65 -4.47
N TYR A 141 -6.16 16.95 -3.42
CA TYR A 141 -5.95 18.34 -3.01
C TYR A 141 -5.07 19.11 -4.01
N LEU A 142 -3.96 18.52 -4.43
CA LEU A 142 -2.99 19.17 -5.32
C LEU A 142 -3.62 19.58 -6.65
N GLN A 143 -4.49 18.75 -7.25
CA GLN A 143 -5.12 19.14 -8.51
C GLN A 143 -5.91 20.44 -8.38
N MET A 144 -6.63 20.63 -7.27
CA MET A 144 -7.37 21.87 -7.03
C MET A 144 -6.42 23.03 -6.73
N CYS A 145 -5.35 22.81 -5.96
CA CYS A 145 -4.38 23.87 -5.65
C CYS A 145 -3.62 24.34 -6.89
N TYR A 146 -3.27 23.43 -7.81
CA TYR A 146 -2.69 23.78 -9.11
C TYR A 146 -3.69 24.53 -9.99
N TYR A 147 -4.94 24.06 -10.07
CA TYR A 147 -5.98 24.71 -10.85
C TYR A 147 -6.21 26.16 -10.38
N LYS A 148 -6.36 26.36 -9.07
CA LYS A 148 -6.55 27.68 -8.47
C LYS A 148 -5.33 28.61 -8.62
N SER A 149 -4.15 28.04 -8.84
CA SER A 149 -2.91 28.79 -9.14
C SER A 149 -2.70 29.04 -10.64
N GLY A 150 -3.61 28.57 -11.51
CA GLY A 150 -3.50 28.69 -12.97
C GLY A 150 -2.59 27.65 -13.63
N ALA A 151 -2.06 26.68 -12.87
CA ALA A 151 -1.18 25.63 -13.37
C ALA A 151 -1.99 24.43 -13.91
N ILE A 152 -2.66 24.62 -15.04
CA ILE A 152 -3.65 23.65 -15.56
C ILE A 152 -3.04 22.28 -15.86
N ASP A 153 -1.86 22.20 -16.49
CA ASP A 153 -1.25 20.91 -16.84
C ASP A 153 -0.83 20.10 -15.59
N GLN A 154 -0.39 20.79 -14.53
CA GLN A 154 -0.10 20.16 -13.24
C GLN A 154 -1.38 19.69 -12.54
N ALA A 155 -2.48 20.46 -12.68
CA ALA A 155 -3.80 20.06 -12.18
C ALA A 155 -4.28 18.78 -12.87
N LEU A 156 -4.21 18.72 -14.20
CA LEU A 156 -4.53 17.53 -14.99
C LEU A 156 -3.68 16.33 -14.56
N THR A 157 -2.36 16.52 -14.45
CA THR A 157 -1.43 15.44 -14.06
C THR A 157 -1.77 14.88 -12.67
N ALA A 158 -2.06 15.75 -11.71
CA ALA A 158 -2.41 15.34 -10.35
C ALA A 158 -3.78 14.62 -10.34
N ALA A 159 -4.78 15.15 -11.03
CA ALA A 159 -6.10 14.54 -11.17
C ALA A 159 -6.03 13.15 -11.82
N PHE A 160 -5.26 13.02 -12.90
CA PHE A 160 -5.03 11.76 -13.60
C PHE A 160 -4.32 10.73 -12.73
N THR A 161 -3.30 11.16 -11.98
CA THR A 161 -2.56 10.30 -11.03
C THR A 161 -3.49 9.77 -9.93
N PHE A 162 -4.34 10.63 -9.35
CA PHE A 162 -5.33 10.20 -8.34
C PHE A 162 -6.35 9.21 -8.91
N LEU A 163 -6.91 9.51 -10.09
CA LEU A 163 -7.95 8.69 -10.72
C LEU A 163 -7.44 7.29 -11.08
N HIS A 164 -6.16 7.16 -11.44
CA HIS A 164 -5.54 5.86 -11.69
C HIS A 164 -5.51 4.96 -10.45
N ALA A 165 -5.24 5.51 -9.27
CA ALA A 165 -5.26 4.74 -8.03
C ALA A 165 -6.69 4.53 -7.49
N ASN A 166 -7.65 5.35 -7.90
CA ASN A 166 -9.04 5.35 -7.41
C ASN A 166 -10.02 5.28 -8.60
N PRO A 167 -10.05 4.15 -9.34
CA PRO A 167 -10.95 3.99 -10.47
C PRO A 167 -12.41 4.13 -10.03
N GLY A 168 -13.22 4.83 -10.84
CA GLY A 168 -14.64 5.08 -10.54
C GLY A 168 -14.91 6.31 -9.67
N HIS A 169 -13.90 7.12 -9.32
CA HIS A 169 -14.11 8.37 -8.60
C HIS A 169 -14.73 9.46 -9.50
N GLU A 170 -16.06 9.54 -9.54
CA GLU A 170 -16.86 10.37 -10.45
C GLU A 170 -16.40 11.84 -10.50
N ASN A 171 -16.22 12.47 -9.34
CA ASN A 171 -15.78 13.87 -9.29
C ASN A 171 -14.40 14.09 -9.91
N MET A 172 -13.50 13.11 -9.79
CA MET A 172 -12.17 13.24 -10.38
C MET A 172 -12.22 12.98 -11.89
N GLN A 173 -13.06 12.04 -12.34
CA GLN A 173 -13.33 11.83 -13.76
C GLN A 173 -13.82 13.14 -14.42
N HIS A 174 -14.77 13.83 -13.79
CA HIS A 174 -15.24 15.14 -14.27
C HIS A 174 -14.14 16.20 -14.27
N ASN A 175 -13.28 16.25 -13.25
CA ASN A 175 -12.17 17.22 -13.20
C ASN A 175 -11.14 16.98 -14.32
N VAL A 176 -10.77 15.72 -14.58
CA VAL A 176 -9.88 15.37 -15.69
C VAL A 176 -10.49 15.81 -17.03
N ASP A 177 -11.76 15.49 -17.26
CA ASP A 177 -12.50 15.89 -18.46
C ASP A 177 -12.57 17.41 -18.61
N PHE A 178 -12.83 18.13 -17.52
CA PHE A 178 -12.87 19.59 -17.49
C PHE A 178 -11.50 20.19 -17.85
N TYR A 179 -10.40 19.69 -17.28
CA TYR A 179 -9.06 20.19 -17.61
C TYR A 179 -8.70 19.95 -19.08
N LEU A 180 -9.03 18.77 -19.62
CA LEU A 180 -8.76 18.45 -21.02
C LEU A 180 -9.63 19.26 -22.00
N LYS A 181 -10.96 19.26 -21.80
CA LYS A 181 -11.92 19.78 -22.79
C LYS A 181 -12.13 21.29 -22.66
N GLU A 182 -12.26 21.79 -21.44
CA GLU A 182 -12.64 23.18 -21.18
C GLU A 182 -11.44 24.10 -20.93
N LYS A 183 -10.34 23.57 -20.40
CA LYS A 183 -9.12 24.33 -20.13
C LYS A 183 -8.03 24.13 -21.18
N GLY A 184 -8.23 23.22 -22.13
CA GLY A 184 -7.28 22.95 -23.21
C GLY A 184 -5.92 22.46 -22.70
N ALA A 185 -5.90 21.75 -21.56
CA ALA A 185 -4.68 21.19 -21.00
C ALA A 185 -4.01 20.24 -22.00
N ALA A 186 -2.68 20.26 -22.06
CA ALA A 186 -1.97 19.44 -23.01
C ALA A 186 -2.03 17.96 -22.58
N GLN A 187 -2.52 17.10 -23.48
CA GLN A 187 -2.48 15.66 -23.27
C GLN A 187 -1.08 15.08 -23.57
N GLN A 188 -0.25 15.80 -24.34
CA GLN A 188 1.15 15.45 -24.51
C GLN A 188 1.82 15.48 -23.13
N ASP A 189 2.54 14.41 -22.78
CA ASP A 189 3.20 14.22 -21.48
C ASP A 189 2.28 13.95 -20.27
N LEU A 190 0.98 13.71 -20.46
CA LEU A 190 0.11 13.23 -19.39
C LEU A 190 0.59 11.88 -18.89
N LYS A 191 1.09 11.85 -17.65
CA LYS A 191 1.63 10.64 -17.03
C LYS A 191 1.18 10.51 -15.59
N ASN A 192 0.87 9.28 -15.20
CA ASN A 192 0.72 8.90 -13.80
C ASN A 192 2.09 9.08 -13.10
N ARG A 193 2.11 9.85 -12.00
CA ARG A 193 3.34 10.15 -11.25
C ARG A 193 3.71 9.07 -10.23
N GLU A 194 2.86 8.07 -10.04
CA GLU A 194 3.01 7.02 -9.03
C GLU A 194 3.15 5.60 -9.62
N VAL A 195 3.40 5.49 -10.94
CA VAL A 195 3.67 4.21 -11.63
C VAL A 195 4.81 3.46 -10.92
N LYS A 196 4.59 2.19 -10.62
CA LYS A 196 5.59 1.33 -9.97
C LYS A 196 6.50 0.66 -11.00
N PRO A 197 7.77 0.33 -10.66
CA PRO A 197 8.72 -0.27 -11.59
C PRO A 197 8.22 -1.55 -12.28
N TYR A 198 7.59 -2.46 -11.54
CA TYR A 198 7.01 -3.68 -12.11
C TYR A 198 5.90 -3.37 -13.14
N GLN A 199 5.15 -2.27 -12.97
CA GLN A 199 4.08 -1.95 -13.91
C GLN A 199 4.65 -1.54 -15.27
N GLU A 200 5.67 -0.68 -15.26
CA GLU A 200 6.34 -0.23 -16.47
C GLU A 200 7.01 -1.41 -17.21
N LEU A 201 7.68 -2.30 -16.47
CA LEU A 201 8.33 -3.48 -17.05
C LEU A 201 7.29 -4.45 -17.64
N PHE A 202 6.21 -4.72 -16.91
CA PHE A 202 5.12 -5.58 -17.41
C PHE A 202 4.55 -5.04 -18.73
N PHE A 203 4.23 -3.75 -18.81
CA PHE A 203 3.73 -3.16 -20.06
C PHE A 203 4.71 -3.26 -21.21
N LYS A 204 6.00 -3.04 -20.97
CA LYS A 204 7.05 -3.24 -22.00
C LYS A 204 7.14 -4.70 -22.44
N GLY A 205 7.00 -5.65 -21.51
CA GLY A 205 6.97 -7.07 -21.81
C GLY A 205 5.78 -7.43 -22.70
N VAL A 206 4.58 -6.93 -22.39
CA VAL A 206 3.37 -7.15 -23.23
C VAL A 206 3.58 -6.57 -24.63
N GLN A 207 4.08 -5.34 -24.75
CA GLN A 207 4.38 -4.74 -26.05
C GLN A 207 5.43 -5.53 -26.84
N ALA A 208 6.41 -6.13 -26.15
CA ALA A 208 7.41 -6.97 -26.79
C ALA A 208 6.82 -8.31 -27.28
N ILE A 209 5.87 -8.91 -26.54
CA ILE A 209 5.08 -10.07 -27.00
C ILE A 209 4.31 -9.72 -28.27
N ASP A 210 3.56 -8.60 -28.26
CA ASP A 210 2.79 -8.15 -29.43
C ASP A 210 3.69 -7.92 -30.66
N ALA A 211 4.91 -7.43 -30.44
CA ALA A 211 5.92 -7.23 -31.46
C ALA A 211 6.70 -8.51 -31.85
N LYS A 212 6.40 -9.66 -31.22
CA LYS A 212 7.12 -10.94 -31.36
C LYS A 212 8.62 -10.85 -31.05
N ASN A 213 9.01 -9.87 -30.24
CA ASN A 213 10.36 -9.76 -29.72
C ASN A 213 10.47 -10.57 -28.43
N TYR A 214 10.50 -11.90 -28.57
CA TYR A 214 10.44 -12.83 -27.45
C TYR A 214 11.59 -12.68 -26.46
N GLN A 215 12.80 -12.33 -26.92
CA GLN A 215 13.95 -12.04 -26.05
C GLN A 215 13.65 -10.85 -25.14
N ALA A 216 13.20 -9.72 -25.69
CA ALA A 216 12.85 -8.56 -24.88
C ALA A 216 11.65 -8.83 -23.96
N ALA A 217 10.67 -9.60 -24.42
CA ALA A 217 9.51 -9.99 -23.62
C ALA A 217 9.93 -10.81 -22.39
N MET A 218 10.77 -11.83 -22.59
CA MET A 218 11.34 -12.64 -21.51
C MET A 218 12.09 -11.76 -20.50
N ASP A 219 13.02 -10.93 -20.98
CA ASP A 219 13.85 -10.07 -20.11
C ASP A 219 12.99 -9.09 -19.27
N PHE A 220 11.97 -8.49 -19.89
CA PHE A 220 11.06 -7.58 -19.19
C PHE A 220 10.14 -8.32 -18.20
N MET A 221 9.59 -9.48 -18.58
CA MET A 221 8.65 -10.22 -17.75
C MET A 221 9.32 -10.86 -16.52
N GLU A 222 10.49 -11.47 -16.68
CA GLU A 222 11.24 -12.05 -15.54
C GLU A 222 11.59 -10.94 -14.52
N ARG A 223 12.16 -9.83 -15.00
CA ARG A 223 12.51 -8.70 -14.13
C ARG A 223 11.28 -8.05 -13.51
N SER A 224 10.16 -7.99 -14.23
CA SER A 224 8.91 -7.46 -13.70
C SER A 224 8.32 -8.34 -12.61
N LEU A 225 8.41 -9.67 -12.74
CA LEU A 225 7.97 -10.63 -11.73
C LEU A 225 8.77 -10.47 -10.43
N GLU A 226 10.10 -10.35 -10.53
CA GLU A 226 10.97 -10.07 -9.38
C GLU A 226 10.60 -8.76 -8.67
N GLU A 227 10.41 -7.68 -9.43
CA GLU A 227 10.01 -6.38 -8.90
C GLU A 227 8.60 -6.41 -8.27
N TYR A 228 7.67 -7.17 -8.85
CA TYR A 228 6.34 -7.36 -8.28
C TYR A 228 6.39 -8.11 -6.94
N ILE A 229 7.13 -9.22 -6.87
CA ILE A 229 7.31 -9.99 -5.63
C ILE A 229 7.93 -9.09 -4.56
N SER A 230 8.95 -8.31 -4.92
CA SER A 230 9.59 -7.37 -3.99
C SER A 230 8.62 -6.27 -3.51
N ALA A 231 7.81 -5.71 -4.40
CA ALA A 231 6.80 -4.70 -4.06
C ALA A 231 5.68 -5.27 -3.17
N GLU A 232 5.29 -6.53 -3.39
CA GLU A 232 4.34 -7.22 -2.53
C GLU A 232 4.92 -7.46 -1.13
N GLU A 233 6.17 -7.91 -1.03
CA GLU A 233 6.84 -8.05 0.27
C GLU A 233 6.98 -6.71 1.00
N ASP A 234 7.26 -5.61 0.29
CA ASP A 234 7.23 -4.26 0.86
C ASP A 234 5.84 -3.90 1.41
N CYS A 235 4.77 -4.19 0.67
CA CYS A 235 3.40 -4.01 1.17
C CYS A 235 3.14 -4.86 2.41
N ARG A 236 3.58 -6.12 2.41
CA ARG A 236 3.29 -7.10 3.46
C ARG A 236 3.99 -6.75 4.77
N VAL A 237 5.23 -6.26 4.73
CA VAL A 237 5.90 -5.77 5.94
C VAL A 237 5.30 -4.45 6.41
N MET A 238 4.68 -3.64 5.54
CA MET A 238 3.98 -2.42 5.98
C MET A 238 2.79 -2.74 6.89
N CYS A 239 2.17 -3.92 6.76
CA CYS A 239 1.06 -4.39 7.59
C CYS A 239 1.39 -4.65 9.07
N GLU A 240 2.66 -4.58 9.46
CA GLU A 240 3.15 -4.77 10.85
C GLU A 240 3.21 -3.44 11.62
N GLY A 241 2.43 -2.45 11.17
CA GLY A 241 2.30 -1.12 11.77
C GLY A 241 1.60 -1.12 13.11
N SER A 242 1.52 0.06 13.74
CA SER A 242 0.74 0.23 14.96
C SER A 242 -0.74 -0.10 14.71
N PHE A 243 -1.34 -0.77 15.69
CA PHE A 243 -2.74 -1.20 15.68
C PHE A 243 -3.40 -0.66 16.95
N ASP A 244 -4.47 0.09 16.80
CA ASP A 244 -5.29 0.52 17.93
C ASP A 244 -6.19 -0.65 18.35
N GLN A 245 -6.15 -1.00 19.64
CA GLN A 245 -7.00 -2.04 20.23
C GLN A 245 -8.27 -1.44 20.85
N ASP A 246 -8.67 -0.24 20.41
CA ASP A 246 -9.83 0.50 20.91
C ASP A 246 -9.83 0.63 22.45
N GLY A 247 -8.64 0.79 23.03
CA GLY A 247 -8.46 0.91 24.48
C GLY A 247 -8.74 -0.36 25.29
N MET A 248 -8.94 -1.51 24.64
CA MET A 248 -8.90 -2.79 25.34
C MET A 248 -7.52 -2.99 25.98
N GLN A 249 -7.49 -3.56 27.18
CA GLN A 249 -6.27 -4.07 27.82
C GLN A 249 -6.33 -5.60 27.73
N PRO A 250 -6.03 -6.21 26.56
CA PRO A 250 -6.21 -7.64 26.42
C PRO A 250 -5.06 -8.36 27.13
N ASP A 251 -5.34 -9.54 27.67
CA ASP A 251 -4.28 -10.48 28.05
C ASP A 251 -3.31 -10.69 26.87
N MET A 252 -2.05 -11.02 27.18
CA MET A 252 -0.95 -11.10 26.20
C MET A 252 -1.34 -11.84 24.91
N TYR A 253 -1.93 -13.03 25.03
CA TYR A 253 -2.29 -13.85 23.88
C TYR A 253 -3.40 -13.25 23.02
N ILE A 254 -4.37 -12.56 23.64
CA ILE A 254 -5.44 -11.87 22.93
C ILE A 254 -4.84 -10.68 22.16
N ALA A 255 -3.96 -9.90 22.80
CA ALA A 255 -3.32 -8.76 22.16
C ALA A 255 -2.47 -9.19 20.94
N VAL A 256 -1.69 -10.26 21.10
CA VAL A 256 -0.86 -10.83 20.01
C VAL A 256 -1.73 -11.41 18.90
N ALA A 257 -2.76 -12.21 19.23
CA ALA A 257 -3.62 -12.83 18.22
C ALA A 257 -4.41 -11.79 17.41
N ASN A 258 -4.94 -10.75 18.06
CA ASN A 258 -5.65 -9.66 17.38
C ASN A 258 -4.70 -8.92 16.41
N HIS A 259 -3.49 -8.60 16.87
CA HIS A 259 -2.50 -7.93 16.04
C HIS A 259 -2.05 -8.80 14.84
N MET A 260 -1.80 -10.08 15.06
CA MET A 260 -1.45 -11.03 14.00
C MET A 260 -2.60 -11.18 12.99
N THR A 261 -3.84 -11.24 13.46
CA THR A 261 -5.01 -11.33 12.58
C THR A 261 -5.17 -10.06 11.75
N TYR A 262 -5.01 -8.88 12.35
CA TYR A 262 -5.01 -7.61 11.64
C TYR A 262 -3.94 -7.56 10.56
N ALA A 263 -2.69 -7.90 10.91
CA ALA A 263 -1.57 -7.93 9.97
C ALA A 263 -1.81 -8.94 8.84
N LEU A 264 -2.35 -10.13 9.14
CA LEU A 264 -2.69 -11.16 8.16
C LEU A 264 -3.76 -10.69 7.17
N LYS A 265 -4.85 -10.08 7.66
CA LYS A 265 -5.89 -9.49 6.81
C LYS A 265 -5.33 -8.39 5.92
N CYS A 266 -4.45 -7.53 6.45
CA CYS A 266 -3.77 -6.51 5.66
C CYS A 266 -2.88 -7.12 4.57
N ARG A 267 -2.03 -8.11 4.91
CA ARG A 267 -1.11 -8.78 3.97
C ARG A 267 -1.86 -9.45 2.83
N ARG A 268 -3.00 -10.08 3.09
CA ARG A 268 -3.84 -10.69 2.05
C ARG A 268 -4.46 -9.68 1.10
N ARG A 269 -4.50 -8.39 1.43
CA ARG A 269 -4.94 -7.33 0.51
C ARG A 269 -3.79 -6.76 -0.35
N CYS A 270 -2.53 -7.14 -0.11
CA CYS A 270 -1.40 -6.58 -0.85
C CYS A 270 -1.44 -6.89 -2.34
N HIS A 271 -1.76 -8.13 -2.75
CA HIS A 271 -1.91 -8.46 -4.16
C HIS A 271 -2.98 -7.57 -4.83
N ILE A 272 -4.13 -7.34 -4.19
CA ILE A 272 -5.20 -6.46 -4.70
C ILE A 272 -4.69 -5.02 -4.85
N ARG A 273 -3.99 -4.50 -3.83
CA ARG A 273 -3.42 -3.13 -3.85
C ARG A 273 -2.40 -2.91 -4.96
N LEU A 274 -1.73 -3.96 -5.42
CA LEU A 274 -0.69 -3.90 -6.46
C LEU A 274 -1.21 -4.26 -7.86
N GLN A 275 -2.49 -4.58 -8.01
CA GLN A 275 -3.09 -5.01 -9.28
C GLN A 275 -3.77 -3.89 -10.08
N THR A 276 -3.68 -2.65 -9.63
CA THR A 276 -4.28 -1.51 -10.35
C THR A 276 -3.34 -1.02 -11.46
N PHE A 277 -3.63 -1.34 -12.72
CA PHE A 277 -2.86 -0.91 -13.91
C PHE A 277 -3.66 0.07 -14.74
N ASP A 278 -3.17 1.28 -14.95
CA ASP A 278 -3.73 2.23 -15.92
C ASP A 278 -5.28 2.42 -15.92
N GLY A 279 -5.90 2.45 -14.75
CA GLY A 279 -7.36 2.58 -14.61
C GLY A 279 -8.18 1.35 -15.03
N TYR A 280 -7.52 0.28 -15.49
CA TYR A 280 -8.10 -1.03 -15.70
C TYR A 280 -7.58 -1.97 -14.61
N ILE A 281 -8.51 -2.54 -13.83
CA ILE A 281 -8.17 -3.62 -12.92
C ILE A 281 -7.51 -4.71 -13.78
N ALA A 282 -6.19 -4.86 -13.67
CA ALA A 282 -5.59 -6.11 -14.08
C ALA A 282 -6.32 -7.12 -13.22
N SER A 283 -6.98 -8.07 -13.89
CA SER A 283 -7.69 -9.19 -13.29
C SER A 283 -6.98 -9.66 -12.03
N THR A 284 -7.72 -10.27 -11.10
CA THR A 284 -7.27 -10.84 -9.80
C THR A 284 -6.11 -11.86 -9.86
N THR A 285 -5.41 -11.92 -10.99
CA THR A 285 -4.50 -12.93 -11.50
C THR A 285 -3.19 -12.33 -12.05
N LEU A 286 -2.81 -11.09 -11.71
CA LEU A 286 -1.56 -10.50 -12.23
C LEU A 286 -0.33 -11.40 -12.00
N PHE A 287 -0.20 -11.97 -10.80
CA PHE A 287 0.94 -12.84 -10.47
C PHE A 287 1.02 -14.03 -11.43
N SER A 288 -0.09 -14.71 -11.69
CA SER A 288 -0.12 -15.82 -12.62
C SER A 288 0.02 -15.37 -14.07
N ARG A 289 -0.43 -14.17 -14.43
CA ARG A 289 -0.29 -13.60 -15.77
C ARG A 289 1.17 -13.38 -16.20
N TYR A 290 2.12 -13.20 -15.28
CA TYR A 290 3.54 -13.24 -15.64
C TYR A 290 3.91 -14.55 -16.31
N TYR A 291 3.49 -15.68 -15.72
CA TYR A 291 3.78 -17.00 -16.25
C TYR A 291 3.09 -17.29 -17.58
N PHE A 292 1.94 -16.66 -17.85
CA PHE A 292 1.31 -16.71 -19.16
C PHE A 292 2.19 -16.11 -20.26
N TYR A 293 2.72 -14.90 -20.03
CA TYR A 293 3.59 -14.24 -21.02
C TYR A 293 5.00 -14.83 -21.07
N LEU A 294 5.51 -15.31 -19.93
CA LEU A 294 6.79 -16.02 -19.89
C LEU A 294 6.72 -17.31 -20.69
N GLU A 295 5.63 -18.09 -20.58
CA GLU A 295 5.44 -19.27 -21.41
C GLU A 295 5.51 -18.92 -22.90
N GLU A 296 4.76 -17.91 -23.34
CA GLU A 296 4.75 -17.48 -24.73
C GLU A 296 6.14 -16.98 -25.20
N ALA A 297 6.87 -16.26 -24.34
CA ALA A 297 8.23 -15.80 -24.63
C ALA A 297 9.23 -16.95 -24.73
N TYR A 298 9.21 -17.90 -23.78
CA TYR A 298 10.09 -19.05 -23.76
C TYR A 298 9.85 -19.98 -24.96
N ALA A 299 8.58 -20.25 -25.27
CA ALA A 299 8.20 -21.03 -26.44
C ALA A 299 8.66 -20.35 -27.74
N GLY A 300 8.52 -19.02 -27.85
CA GLY A 300 9.00 -18.24 -28.99
C GLY A 300 10.52 -18.19 -29.18
N LEU A 301 11.29 -18.60 -28.16
CA LEU A 301 12.75 -18.72 -28.17
C LEU A 301 13.24 -20.18 -28.26
N ASP A 302 12.33 -21.15 -28.47
CA ASP A 302 12.62 -22.58 -28.43
C ASP A 302 13.20 -23.07 -27.08
N GLN A 303 12.94 -22.33 -25.98
CA GLN A 303 13.33 -22.69 -24.62
C GLN A 303 12.26 -23.59 -23.98
N THR A 304 12.10 -24.80 -24.52
CA THR A 304 11.00 -25.72 -24.17
C THR A 304 10.90 -26.04 -22.68
N GLU A 305 12.02 -26.30 -22.00
CA GLU A 305 12.05 -26.60 -20.56
C GLU A 305 11.47 -25.43 -19.74
N GLU A 306 11.91 -24.20 -20.01
CA GLU A 306 11.40 -22.99 -19.34
C GLU A 306 9.92 -22.72 -19.66
N ALA A 307 9.49 -22.99 -20.90
CA ALA A 307 8.08 -22.90 -21.29
C ALA A 307 7.21 -23.89 -20.49
N CYS A 308 7.67 -25.13 -20.29
CA CYS A 308 7.00 -26.11 -19.44
C CYS A 308 6.88 -25.63 -17.98
N HIS A 309 7.97 -25.10 -17.42
CA HIS A 309 7.97 -24.54 -16.07
C HIS A 309 6.99 -23.36 -15.93
N ALA A 310 6.94 -22.47 -16.91
CA ALA A 310 6.01 -21.34 -16.93
C ALA A 310 4.56 -21.81 -17.06
N ALA A 311 4.26 -22.76 -17.95
CA ALA A 311 2.92 -23.32 -18.11
C ALA A 311 2.38 -23.95 -16.81
N GLU A 312 3.21 -24.73 -16.10
CA GLU A 312 2.83 -25.32 -14.81
C GLU A 312 2.67 -24.27 -13.71
N SER A 313 3.53 -23.25 -13.70
CA SER A 313 3.42 -22.12 -12.77
C SER A 313 2.13 -21.34 -12.97
N TYR A 314 1.69 -21.14 -14.22
CA TYR A 314 0.40 -20.52 -14.52
C TYR A 314 -0.78 -21.39 -14.03
N LEU A 315 -0.74 -22.69 -14.35
CA LEU A 315 -1.80 -23.66 -14.00
C LEU A 315 -1.91 -23.91 -12.49
N LEU A 316 -0.85 -23.63 -11.71
CA LEU A 316 -0.90 -23.68 -10.25
C LEU A 316 -1.95 -22.72 -9.67
N PHE A 317 -2.17 -21.58 -10.33
CA PHE A 317 -3.16 -20.58 -9.93
C PHE A 317 -4.46 -20.64 -10.74
N ASN A 318 -4.38 -21.12 -11.99
CA ASN A 318 -5.52 -21.22 -12.91
C ASN A 318 -5.66 -22.66 -13.44
N PRO A 319 -5.99 -23.65 -12.58
CA PRO A 319 -5.90 -25.07 -12.93
C PRO A 319 -6.89 -25.53 -14.00
N THR A 320 -7.92 -24.72 -14.29
CA THR A 320 -8.97 -25.02 -15.26
C THR A 320 -8.88 -24.15 -16.52
N ASP A 321 -7.80 -23.39 -16.72
CA ASP A 321 -7.65 -22.57 -17.92
C ASP A 321 -7.41 -23.46 -19.15
N GLU A 322 -8.41 -23.53 -20.04
CA GLU A 322 -8.40 -24.43 -21.20
C GLU A 322 -7.27 -24.10 -22.18
N LYS A 323 -6.92 -22.82 -22.33
CA LYS A 323 -5.86 -22.38 -23.25
C LYS A 323 -4.52 -22.93 -22.79
N MET A 324 -4.16 -22.71 -21.53
CA MET A 324 -2.88 -23.19 -21.00
C MET A 324 -2.85 -24.71 -20.85
N LEU A 325 -3.98 -25.37 -20.55
CA LEU A 325 -4.05 -26.84 -20.55
C LEU A 325 -3.76 -27.42 -21.94
N LYS A 326 -4.28 -26.79 -23.00
CA LYS A 326 -3.97 -27.16 -24.39
C LYS A 326 -2.49 -26.94 -24.70
N THR A 327 -1.94 -25.78 -24.36
CA THR A 327 -0.51 -25.47 -24.52
C THR A 327 0.38 -26.50 -23.82
N LYS A 328 0.09 -26.83 -22.55
CA LYS A 328 0.79 -27.90 -21.82
C LYS A 328 0.72 -29.24 -22.55
N GLY A 329 -0.43 -29.59 -23.12
CA GLY A 329 -0.61 -30.80 -23.94
C GLY A 329 0.24 -30.78 -25.21
N GLU A 330 0.35 -29.63 -25.88
CA GLU A 330 1.19 -29.44 -27.06
C GLU A 330 2.69 -29.57 -26.71
N LEU A 331 3.13 -28.93 -25.61
CA LEU A 331 4.49 -29.06 -25.09
C LEU A 331 4.85 -30.51 -24.76
N LYS A 332 3.95 -31.28 -24.13
CA LYS A 332 4.16 -32.70 -23.81
C LYS A 332 4.35 -33.59 -25.03
N ASN A 333 3.83 -33.19 -26.19
CA ASN A 333 3.91 -33.97 -27.42
C ASN A 333 5.17 -33.64 -28.24
N LEU A 334 6.01 -32.70 -27.79
CA LEU A 334 7.29 -32.43 -28.44
C LEU A 334 8.25 -33.62 -28.28
N PRO A 335 9.04 -33.98 -29.32
CA PRO A 335 9.90 -35.16 -29.27
C PRO A 335 10.91 -35.19 -28.12
N ASP A 336 11.39 -34.02 -27.71
CA ASP A 336 12.44 -33.88 -26.69
C ASP A 336 11.86 -33.58 -25.28
N ALA A 337 10.54 -33.49 -25.13
CA ALA A 337 9.88 -33.17 -23.87
C ALA A 337 10.18 -34.21 -22.77
N GLN A 338 10.66 -33.74 -21.63
CA GLN A 338 10.91 -34.56 -20.44
C GLN A 338 9.79 -34.36 -19.41
N GLU A 339 9.43 -35.41 -18.66
CA GLU A 339 8.39 -35.32 -17.64
C GLU A 339 8.78 -34.39 -16.49
N GLU A 340 10.08 -34.31 -16.20
CA GLU A 340 10.66 -33.49 -15.12
C GLU A 340 10.53 -31.98 -15.36
N TRP A 341 10.43 -31.55 -16.63
CA TRP A 341 10.22 -30.14 -17.00
C TRP A 341 8.84 -29.63 -16.61
N PHE A 342 7.88 -30.54 -16.39
CA PHE A 342 6.50 -30.20 -16.02
C PHE A 342 6.36 -30.01 -14.51
N THR A 343 7.10 -29.05 -13.98
CA THR A 343 7.04 -28.62 -12.58
C THR A 343 6.97 -27.09 -12.49
N PRO A 344 6.17 -26.51 -11.57
CA PRO A 344 6.14 -25.05 -11.39
C PRO A 344 7.49 -24.50 -10.91
N LYS A 345 7.78 -23.24 -11.25
CA LYS A 345 8.97 -22.54 -10.75
C LYS A 345 8.94 -22.42 -9.22
N PRO A 346 10.10 -22.47 -8.52
CA PRO A 346 10.15 -22.50 -7.05
C PRO A 346 9.44 -21.33 -6.37
N GLU A 347 9.53 -20.13 -6.92
CA GLU A 347 8.88 -18.93 -6.39
C GLU A 347 7.36 -18.97 -6.56
N ALA A 348 6.84 -19.57 -7.64
CA ALA A 348 5.40 -19.83 -7.81
C ALA A 348 4.87 -20.79 -6.73
N VAL A 349 5.60 -21.87 -6.47
CA VAL A 349 5.25 -22.85 -5.41
C VAL A 349 5.22 -22.17 -4.04
N THR A 350 6.24 -21.39 -3.73
CA THR A 350 6.36 -20.66 -2.47
C THR A 350 5.21 -19.67 -2.30
N TYR A 351 4.90 -18.89 -3.35
CA TYR A 351 3.81 -17.93 -3.36
C TYR A 351 2.46 -18.63 -3.12
N HIS A 352 2.17 -19.70 -3.89
CA HIS A 352 0.94 -20.47 -3.77
C HIS A 352 0.76 -21.08 -2.37
N GLN A 353 1.82 -21.68 -1.82
CA GLN A 353 1.79 -22.27 -0.49
C GLN A 353 1.51 -21.23 0.60
N ARG A 354 2.10 -20.04 0.49
CA ARG A 354 1.82 -18.90 1.38
C ARG A 354 0.34 -18.51 1.29
N GLU A 355 -0.20 -18.30 0.09
CA GLU A 355 -1.61 -17.93 -0.08
C GLU A 355 -2.58 -18.97 0.49
N LYS A 356 -2.30 -20.26 0.24
CA LYS A 356 -3.10 -21.37 0.77
C LYS A 356 -3.08 -21.39 2.30
N THR A 357 -1.90 -21.24 2.89
CA THR A 357 -1.73 -21.29 4.35
C THR A 357 -2.41 -20.11 5.02
N GLU A 358 -2.21 -18.90 4.49
CA GLU A 358 -2.80 -17.68 5.03
C GLU A 358 -4.33 -17.66 4.88
N THR A 359 -4.86 -18.17 3.77
CA THR A 359 -6.30 -18.29 3.54
C THR A 359 -6.93 -19.28 4.53
N ALA A 360 -6.35 -20.47 4.69
CA ALA A 360 -6.84 -21.45 5.65
C ALA A 360 -6.83 -20.92 7.10
N LEU A 361 -5.82 -20.13 7.46
CA LEU A 361 -5.73 -19.51 8.79
C LEU A 361 -6.83 -18.45 8.98
N LEU A 362 -7.10 -17.60 7.98
CA LEU A 362 -8.20 -16.64 8.06
C LEU A 362 -9.57 -17.32 8.12
N GLU A 363 -9.80 -18.37 7.32
CA GLU A 363 -11.03 -19.17 7.37
C GLU A 363 -11.26 -19.79 8.75
N TYR A 364 -10.19 -20.32 9.36
CA TYR A 364 -10.24 -20.80 10.74
C TYR A 364 -10.64 -19.70 11.72
N ILE A 365 -10.00 -18.53 11.64
CA ILE A 365 -10.31 -17.37 12.50
C ILE A 365 -11.77 -16.93 12.33
N GLU A 366 -12.22 -16.76 11.09
CA GLU A 366 -13.59 -16.31 10.78
C GLU A 366 -14.64 -17.32 11.25
N LYS A 367 -14.38 -18.61 11.08
CA LYS A 367 -15.28 -19.68 11.49
C LYS A 367 -15.41 -19.76 13.01
N GLU A 368 -14.29 -19.89 13.72
CA GLU A 368 -14.32 -20.18 15.16
C GLU A 368 -14.72 -18.94 15.98
N PHE A 369 -14.24 -17.75 15.59
CA PHE A 369 -14.51 -16.52 16.33
C PHE A 369 -15.74 -15.76 15.81
N GLY A 370 -16.12 -15.92 14.55
CA GLY A 370 -17.34 -15.33 14.02
C GLY A 370 -18.61 -15.84 14.72
N VAL A 371 -18.61 -17.09 15.20
CA VAL A 371 -19.69 -17.64 16.03
C VAL A 371 -19.75 -16.94 17.39
N LEU A 372 -18.60 -16.75 18.04
CA LEU A 372 -18.51 -16.09 19.34
C LEU A 372 -18.96 -14.62 19.26
N VAL A 373 -18.56 -13.90 18.21
CA VAL A 373 -18.98 -12.50 17.99
C VAL A 373 -20.50 -12.40 17.86
N LYS A 374 -21.13 -13.28 17.08
CA LYS A 374 -22.59 -13.32 16.92
C LYS A 374 -23.30 -13.61 18.24
N GLN A 375 -22.82 -14.61 18.99
CA GLN A 375 -23.37 -14.96 20.31
C GLN A 375 -23.26 -13.78 21.29
N ASN A 376 -22.10 -13.13 21.35
CA ASN A 376 -21.89 -11.97 22.22
C ASN A 376 -22.79 -10.78 21.83
N ALA A 377 -23.01 -10.56 20.54
CA ALA A 377 -23.93 -9.52 20.06
C ALA A 377 -25.39 -9.82 20.43
N GLU A 378 -25.81 -11.07 20.29
CA GLU A 378 -27.14 -11.56 20.69
C GLU A 378 -27.35 -11.44 22.21
N ASP A 379 -26.39 -11.89 23.01
CA ASP A 379 -26.40 -11.77 24.47
C ASP A 379 -26.47 -10.31 24.92
N LYS A 380 -25.67 -9.42 24.29
CA LYS A 380 -25.70 -7.99 24.55
C LYS A 380 -27.05 -7.38 24.20
N ALA A 381 -27.62 -7.74 23.06
CA ALA A 381 -28.96 -7.30 22.65
C ALA A 381 -30.05 -7.82 23.60
N GLN A 382 -29.90 -9.03 24.15
CA GLN A 382 -30.84 -9.59 25.12
C GLN A 382 -30.75 -8.91 26.48
N ARG A 383 -29.54 -8.57 26.97
CA ARG A 383 -29.35 -7.79 28.20
C ARG A 383 -29.96 -6.40 28.09
N LEU A 384 -29.75 -5.72 26.97
CA LEU A 384 -30.35 -4.40 26.72
C LEU A 384 -31.89 -4.44 26.67
N LYS A 385 -32.50 -5.57 26.29
CA LYS A 385 -33.95 -5.78 26.34
C LYS A 385 -34.48 -6.05 27.75
N LEU A 386 -33.68 -6.71 28.60
CA LEU A 386 -34.03 -6.99 30.00
C LEU A 386 -33.94 -5.74 30.86
N ASP A 387 -32.93 -4.90 30.64
CA ASP A 387 -32.72 -3.64 31.38
C ASP A 387 -33.67 -2.51 30.92
N GLY A 388 -34.35 -2.69 29.77
CA GLY A 388 -35.34 -1.76 29.22
C GLY A 388 -36.80 -2.00 29.63
N SER A 389 -37.09 -2.99 30.50
CA SER A 389 -38.45 -3.19 31.02
C SER A 389 -38.76 -2.22 32.17
N PRO A 390 -39.91 -1.50 32.15
CA PRO A 390 -40.23 -0.54 33.19
C PRO A 390 -40.52 -1.26 34.51
N SER A 391 -39.62 -1.13 35.47
CA SER A 391 -39.93 -1.51 36.85
C SER A 391 -41.08 -0.63 37.36
N SER A 392 -42.19 -1.27 37.71
CA SER A 392 -43.37 -0.67 38.36
C SER A 392 -43.02 0.20 39.58
N PRO A 393 -43.82 1.24 39.88
CA PRO A 393 -43.41 2.32 40.78
C PRO A 393 -43.50 1.89 42.25
N SER A 394 -42.38 1.98 42.97
CA SER A 394 -42.39 2.04 44.43
C SER A 394 -42.51 3.49 44.90
N ALA A 395 -43.31 3.67 45.95
CA ALA A 395 -43.85 4.92 46.49
C ALA A 395 -42.78 5.89 47.05
N PRO A 396 -43.15 7.16 47.30
CA PRO A 396 -42.21 8.28 47.38
C PRO A 396 -41.53 8.38 48.75
N VAL A 397 -40.25 8.76 48.74
CA VAL A 397 -39.55 9.26 49.91
C VAL A 397 -39.15 10.72 49.64
N ASP A 398 -39.77 11.61 50.40
CA ASP A 398 -39.40 13.01 50.52
C ASP A 398 -37.93 13.17 50.90
N LYS A 399 -37.19 14.03 50.17
CA LYS A 399 -36.24 14.96 50.78
C LYS A 399 -35.85 16.12 49.85
N LYS A 400 -35.92 17.30 50.46
CA LYS A 400 -35.71 18.65 49.96
C LYS A 400 -34.30 18.95 49.43
N ALA A 401 -34.31 19.83 48.41
CA ALA A 401 -33.45 21.01 48.19
C ALA A 401 -31.95 20.83 47.90
N SER A 402 -31.50 21.24 46.70
CA SER A 402 -31.12 22.63 46.40
C SER A 402 -30.65 22.78 44.95
N ALA A 403 -31.01 23.91 44.35
CA ALA A 403 -30.74 24.31 42.98
C ALA A 403 -29.39 25.03 42.80
N LYS A 404 -28.80 24.92 41.60
CA LYS A 404 -28.14 25.97 40.76
C LYS A 404 -27.55 25.30 39.50
N HIS A 405 -28.16 25.50 38.33
CA HIS A 405 -27.76 26.38 37.20
C HIS A 405 -26.41 25.99 36.55
N ASP A 406 -26.45 25.38 35.35
CA ASP A 406 -26.32 25.99 33.99
C ASP A 406 -24.85 26.38 33.69
N ASP A 407 -24.21 26.04 32.57
CA ASP A 407 -24.63 26.00 31.15
C ASP A 407 -23.68 25.08 30.33
N GLY A 408 -24.09 24.73 29.10
CA GLY A 408 -23.13 24.58 27.99
C GLY A 408 -23.19 23.28 27.19
N ASN A 409 -24.25 23.09 26.43
CA ASN A 409 -24.42 22.02 25.45
C ASN A 409 -23.62 22.30 24.15
N ALA A 410 -22.81 21.35 23.70
CA ALA A 410 -22.41 21.20 22.31
C ALA A 410 -21.85 19.78 22.09
N GLN A 411 -22.59 18.93 21.36
CA GLN A 411 -22.09 18.16 20.21
C GLN A 411 -23.18 17.20 19.72
N ASP A 412 -23.69 17.51 18.54
CA ASP A 412 -24.36 16.57 17.65
C ASP A 412 -23.50 16.45 16.37
N ALA A 413 -23.70 15.34 15.66
CA ALA A 413 -23.09 14.90 14.41
C ALA A 413 -21.74 14.15 14.52
N SER A 414 -21.83 12.82 14.56
CA SER A 414 -21.28 11.93 13.51
C SER A 414 -21.32 10.48 13.99
N LYS A 415 -22.47 9.81 13.79
CA LYS A 415 -22.53 8.34 13.82
C LYS A 415 -22.57 7.84 12.38
N THR A 416 -21.41 7.47 11.86
CA THR A 416 -21.27 6.64 10.66
C THR A 416 -20.51 5.37 11.04
N GLY A 417 -21.16 4.24 10.74
CA GLY A 417 -20.74 2.83 10.81
C GLY A 417 -19.40 2.47 11.45
N LYS A 418 -19.45 1.92 12.67
CA LYS A 418 -18.46 0.97 13.18
C LYS A 418 -19.09 -0.43 13.15
N GLU A 419 -18.91 -1.13 12.05
CA GLU A 419 -19.04 -2.59 11.95
C GLU A 419 -17.88 -3.05 11.08
N ASP A 420 -16.73 -3.30 11.71
CA ASP A 420 -15.63 -4.13 11.19
C ASP A 420 -14.47 -4.07 12.21
N GLN A 421 -14.58 -4.85 13.29
CA GLN A 421 -13.42 -5.16 14.15
C GLN A 421 -13.41 -6.67 14.42
N ALA A 422 -12.24 -7.26 14.21
CA ALA A 422 -11.99 -8.67 14.45
C ALA A 422 -11.75 -8.87 15.95
N PHE A 423 -12.57 -9.78 16.52
CA PHE A 423 -12.74 -10.16 17.92
C PHE A 423 -13.56 -9.18 18.77
#